data_AF-A0A7I8EH08-F1
#
_entry.id   AF-A0A7I8EH08-F1
#
_cell.length_a   1.000
_cell.length_b   1.000
_cell.length_c   1.000
_cell.angle_alpha   90.00
_cell.angle_beta   90.00
_cell.angle_gamma   90.00
#
_symmetry.space_group_name_H-M   'P 1'
#
loop_
_entity.id
_entity.type
_entity.pdbx_description
1 polymer ?
#
loop_
_entity_poly.entity_id
_entity_poly.type
_entity_poly.pdbx_seq_one_letter_code
_entity_poly.pdbx_strand_id
1 'polypeptide(L)'
;MATHDIGRHIVELHEIGMLAITGEGTRITLSPHEALDLYKWLHQHENALHEAAKAHDRQEEAEVEILQEEVQEATDRDAPIDEE
;
A
#
# COMPACT_ATOMS: atom_id res chain seq x y z
N MET A 1 -15.93 10.10 -14.52
CA MET A 1 -15.46 9.19 -13.46
C MET A 1 -14.08 9.68 -13.07
N ALA A 2 -13.91 10.10 -11.81
CA ALA A 2 -12.66 10.69 -11.34
C ALA A 2 -11.62 9.61 -11.09
N THR A 3 -10.44 9.76 -11.67
CA THR A 3 -9.25 8.91 -11.53
C THR A 3 -8.58 9.00 -10.14
N HIS A 4 -9.25 9.60 -9.15
CA HIS A 4 -8.71 9.86 -7.80
C HIS A 4 -8.85 8.68 -6.82
N ASP A 5 -9.58 7.61 -7.18
CA ASP A 5 -9.74 6.43 -6.31
C ASP A 5 -8.77 5.29 -6.66
N ILE A 6 -7.85 5.50 -7.62
CA ILE A 6 -6.80 4.54 -7.95
C ILE A 6 -5.76 4.59 -6.83
N GLY A 7 -5.92 3.73 -5.82
CA GLY A 7 -4.99 3.56 -4.69
C GLY A 7 -5.66 3.41 -3.34
N ARG A 8 -6.96 3.71 -3.21
CA ARG A 8 -7.67 3.57 -1.93
C ARG A 8 -8.30 2.19 -1.81
N HIS A 9 -7.78 1.39 -0.90
CA HIS A 9 -8.42 0.15 -0.49
C HIS A 9 -9.67 0.48 0.34
N ILE A 10 -10.82 -0.08 -0.04
CA ILE A 10 -12.11 0.13 0.64
C ILE A 10 -12.65 -1.23 1.10
N VAL A 11 -13.04 -1.32 2.36
CA VAL A 11 -13.70 -2.48 2.96
C VAL A 11 -15.13 -2.09 3.36
N GLU A 12 -16.12 -2.80 2.84
CA GLU A 12 -17.54 -2.52 3.04
C GLU A 12 -18.27 -3.77 3.55
N LEU A 13 -19.10 -3.61 4.60
CA LEU A 13 -20.03 -4.65 5.05
C LEU A 13 -21.45 -4.29 4.60
N HIS A 14 -22.00 -5.08 3.69
CA HIS A 14 -23.35 -4.86 3.13
C HIS A 14 -24.44 -5.40 4.05
N GLU A 15 -25.69 -4.97 3.84
CA GLU A 15 -26.85 -5.26 4.72
C GLU A 15 -27.13 -6.75 4.95
N ILE A 16 -26.68 -7.63 4.04
CA ILE A 16 -26.86 -9.10 4.12
C ILE A 16 -25.62 -9.78 4.75
N GLY A 17 -24.67 -9.01 5.28
CA GLY A 17 -23.43 -9.51 5.86
C GLY A 17 -22.36 -9.90 4.82
N MET A 18 -22.55 -9.50 3.56
CA MET A 18 -21.55 -9.69 2.51
C MET A 18 -20.41 -8.70 2.74
N LEU A 19 -19.17 -9.19 2.72
CA LEU A 19 -17.97 -8.36 2.83
C LEU A 19 -17.45 -8.06 1.43
N ALA A 20 -17.29 -6.78 1.09
CA ALA A 20 -16.67 -6.37 -0.16
C ALA A 20 -15.35 -5.65 0.10
N ILE A 21 -14.30 -6.07 -0.60
CA ILE A 21 -12.96 -5.48 -0.56
C ILE A 21 -12.65 -4.98 -1.97
N THR A 22 -12.39 -3.68 -2.10
CA THR A 22 -12.07 -3.04 -3.39
C THR A 22 -10.68 -2.42 -3.30
N GLY A 23 -9.81 -2.72 -4.28
CA GLY A 23 -8.45 -2.20 -4.37
C GLY A 23 -7.87 -2.45 -5.76
N GLU A 24 -6.98 -1.58 -6.24
CA GLU A 24 -6.24 -1.75 -7.51
C GLU A 24 -7.10 -2.14 -8.72
N GLY A 25 -8.32 -1.58 -8.82
CA GLY A 25 -9.25 -1.89 -9.92
C GLY A 25 -9.96 -3.24 -9.83
N THR A 26 -9.75 -4.00 -8.74
CA THR A 26 -10.41 -5.27 -8.47
C THR A 26 -11.37 -5.15 -7.28
N ARG A 27 -12.52 -5.82 -7.36
CA ARG A 27 -13.47 -5.97 -6.25
C ARG A 27 -13.68 -7.44 -5.94
N ILE A 28 -13.39 -7.82 -4.71
CA ILE A 28 -13.66 -9.15 -4.16
C ILE A 28 -14.90 -9.02 -3.28
N THR A 29 -15.84 -9.94 -3.43
CA THR A 29 -17.05 -10.01 -2.61
C THR A 29 -17.12 -11.40 -1.98
N LEU A 30 -17.27 -11.43 -0.66
CA LEU A 30 -17.28 -12.64 0.16
C LEU A 30 -18.65 -12.79 0.80
N SER A 31 -19.16 -14.02 0.78
CA SER A 31 -20.34 -14.40 1.56
C SER A 31 -20.06 -14.29 3.07
N PRO A 32 -21.10 -14.24 3.94
CA PRO A 32 -20.90 -14.13 5.38
C PRO A 32 -20.02 -15.25 5.96
N HIS A 33 -20.13 -16.48 5.44
CA HIS A 33 -19.30 -17.60 5.90
C HIS A 33 -17.83 -17.42 5.50
N GLU A 34 -17.57 -17.03 4.24
CA GLU A 34 -16.23 -16.76 3.75
C GLU A 34 -15.59 -15.56 4.48
N ALA A 35 -16.39 -14.54 4.81
CA ALA A 35 -15.93 -13.40 5.59
C ALA A 35 -15.53 -13.81 7.03
N LEU A 36 -16.30 -14.70 7.66
CA LEU A 36 -15.96 -15.24 8.99
C LEU A 36 -14.70 -16.11 8.95
N ASP A 37 -14.52 -16.91 7.91
CA ASP A 37 -13.32 -17.73 7.75
C ASP A 37 -12.09 -16.88 7.46
N LEU A 38 -12.22 -15.84 6.62
CA LEU A 38 -11.17 -14.84 6.42
C LEU A 38 -10.82 -14.15 7.74
N TYR A 39 -11.81 -13.72 8.54
CA TYR A 39 -11.57 -13.10 9.84
C TYR A 39 -10.78 -14.03 10.78
N LYS A 40 -11.18 -15.30 10.89
CA LYS A 40 -10.46 -16.27 11.73
C LYS A 40 -9.02 -16.45 11.26
N TRP A 41 -8.81 -16.56 9.95
CA TRP A 41 -7.49 -16.71 9.37
C TRP A 41 -6.61 -15.49 9.66
N LEU A 42 -7.14 -14.27 9.44
CA LEU A 42 -6.43 -13.02 9.73
C LEU A 42 -6.08 -12.93 11.22
N HIS A 43 -7.01 -13.28 12.11
CA HIS A 43 -6.77 -13.27 13.54
C HIS A 43 -5.68 -14.27 13.97
N GLN A 44 -5.65 -15.47 13.39
CA GLN A 44 -4.59 -16.44 13.65
C GLN A 44 -3.20 -15.95 13.22
N HIS A 45 -3.14 -15.06 12.24
CA HIS A 45 -1.90 -14.56 11.64
C HIS A 45 -1.61 -13.09 11.98
N GLU A 46 -2.28 -12.52 12.99
CA GLU A 46 -2.19 -11.09 13.35
C GLU A 46 -0.74 -10.62 13.56
N ASN A 47 0.07 -11.40 14.29
CA ASN A 47 1.47 -11.05 14.53
C ASN A 47 2.30 -11.04 13.24
N ALA A 48 2.06 -11.98 12.33
CA ALA A 48 2.76 -12.03 11.05
C ALA A 48 2.37 -10.83 10.16
N LEU A 49 1.09 -10.45 10.18
CA LEU A 49 0.60 -9.27 9.47
C LEU A 49 1.19 -7.97 10.05
N HIS A 50 1.31 -7.85 11.38
CA HIS A 50 1.96 -6.71 12.02
C HIS A 50 3.44 -6.58 11.63
N GLU A 51 4.19 -7.69 11.64
CA GLU A 51 5.60 -7.65 11.24
C GLU A 51 5.75 -7.34 9.74
N ALA A 52 4.87 -7.87 8.88
CA ALA A 52 4.85 -7.54 7.46
C ALA A 52 4.53 -6.05 7.22
N ALA A 53 3.56 -5.49 7.93
CA ALA A 53 3.23 -4.06 7.84
C ALA A 53 4.41 -3.18 8.25
N LYS A 54 5.08 -3.49 9.37
CA LYS A 54 6.30 -2.78 9.79
C LYS A 54 7.43 -2.89 8.76
N ALA A 55 7.57 -4.04 8.11
CA ALA A 55 8.59 -4.23 7.08
C ALA A 55 8.26 -3.42 5.81
N HIS A 56 6.98 -3.32 5.45
CA HIS A 56 6.50 -2.53 4.32
C HIS A 56 6.76 -1.04 4.53
N ASP A 57 6.43 -0.50 5.71
CA ASP A 57 6.70 0.91 6.05
C ASP A 57 8.20 1.23 5.97
N ARG A 58 9.06 0.33 6.46
CA ARG A 58 10.52 0.49 6.35
C ARG A 58 11.04 0.41 4.92
N GLN A 59 10.38 -0.37 4.07
CA GLN A 59 10.76 -0.49 2.66
C GLN A 59 10.35 0.75 1.89
N GLU A 60 9.19 1.34 2.17
CA GLU A 60 8.78 2.64 1.63
C GLU A 60 9.74 3.76 2.06
N GLU A 61 10.20 3.78 3.32
CA GLU A 61 11.22 4.73 3.79
C GLU A 61 12.57 4.56 3.05
N ALA A 62 13.02 3.32 2.84
CA ALA A 62 14.28 3.03 2.15
C ALA A 62 14.24 3.37 0.66
N GLU A 63 13.12 3.15 -0.03
CA GLU A 63 12.96 3.53 -1.43
C GLU A 63 12.93 5.05 -1.63
N VAL A 64 12.39 5.81 -0.67
CA VAL A 64 12.44 7.28 -0.67
C VAL A 64 13.86 7.80 -0.43
N GLU A 65 14.64 7.17 0.45
CA GLU A 65 16.03 7.57 0.73
C GLU A 65 16.94 7.38 -0.48
N ILE A 66 16.83 6.25 -1.19
CA ILE A 66 17.61 5.97 -2.41
C ILE A 66 17.29 6.99 -3.52
N LEU A 67 15.99 7.28 -3.73
CA LEU A 67 15.57 8.27 -4.72
C LEU A 67 16.05 9.69 -4.39
N GLN A 68 16.18 10.03 -3.09
CA GLN A 68 16.72 11.32 -2.67
C GLN A 68 18.24 11.40 -2.87
N GLU A 69 18.98 10.33 -2.58
CA GLU A 69 20.43 10.29 -2.84
C GLU A 69 20.75 10.40 -4.34
N GLU A 70 20.01 9.70 -5.21
CA GLU A 70 20.20 9.79 -6.67
C GLU A 70 19.90 11.21 -7.21
N VAL A 71 18.90 11.90 -6.66
CA VAL A 71 18.60 13.29 -7.04
C VAL A 71 19.68 14.24 -6.53
N GLN A 72 20.18 14.04 -5.31
CA GLN A 72 21.26 14.87 -4.75
C GLN A 72 22.56 14.73 -5.57
N GLU A 73 22.95 13.50 -5.93
CA GLU A 73 24.14 13.24 -6.77
C GLU A 73 24.01 13.83 -8.19
N ALA A 74 22.81 13.84 -8.76
CA ALA A 74 22.56 14.47 -10.06
C ALA A 74 22.67 16.00 -9.98
N THR A 75 22.18 16.60 -8.89
CA THR A 75 22.18 18.06 -8.71
C THR A 75 23.60 18.61 -8.43
N ASP A 76 24.44 17.85 -7.73
CA ASP A 76 25.84 18.22 -7.46
C ASP A 76 26.75 18.12 -8.71
N ARG A 77 26.36 17.34 -9.73
CA ARG A 77 27.09 17.23 -11.01
C ARG A 77 26.71 18.29 -12.06
N ASP A 78 25.55 18.90 -11.93
CA ASP A 78 25.01 19.91 -12.86
C ASP A 78 25.19 21.36 -12.36
N ALA A 79 26.07 21.59 -11.38
CA ALA A 79 26.51 22.95 -11.10
C ALA A 79 27.22 23.49 -12.35
N PRO A 80 26.74 24.58 -12.97
CA PRO A 80 27.39 25.15 -14.14
C PRO A 80 28.81 25.52 -13.75
N ILE A 81 29.78 24.93 -14.46
CA ILE A 81 31.17 25.36 -14.38
C ILE A 81 31.17 26.78 -14.97
N ASP A 82 31.29 27.79 -14.11
CA ASP A 82 31.60 29.15 -14.54
C ASP A 82 32.99 29.11 -15.19
N GLU A 83 33.01 28.99 -16.52
CA GLU A 83 34.17 29.37 -17.32
C GLU A 83 34.12 30.89 -17.53
N GLU A 84 35.06 31.56 -16.84
CA GLU A 84 35.52 32.96 -16.96
C GLU A 84 34.82 34.08 -16.14
#